data_AF-A0A5N0EIL9-F1
#
_entry.id   AF-A0A5N0EIL9-F1
#
_cell.length_a   1.000
_cell.length_b   1.000
_cell.length_c   1.000
_cell.angle_alpha   90.00
_cell.angle_beta   90.00
_cell.angle_gamma   90.00
#
_symmetry.space_group_name_H-M   'P 1'
#
loop_
_entity.id
_entity.type
_entity.pdbx_description
1 polymer ?
#
loop_
_entity_poly.entity_id
_entity_poly.type
_entity_poly.pdbx_seq_one_letter_code
_entity_poly.pdbx_strand_id
1 'polypeptide(L)'
;MGGASIHTKQHAWWDNYLVALLGLVLAAGFAFAAIAAAAGGAYPLAIALAVLAVPFAIPTIVQILGELFIYLMIPVALVGFTLFLPVLAVSPVARKWARRRWRHR
;
A
#
# COMPACT_ATOMS: atom_id res chain seq x y z
N MET A 1 -26.84 17.42 16.55
CA MET A 1 -26.87 16.27 15.61
C MET A 1 -25.49 16.17 14.95
N GLY A 2 -24.60 15.25 15.35
CA GLY A 2 -23.23 15.24 14.83
C GLY A 2 -22.31 14.10 15.29
N GLY A 3 -22.85 12.95 15.71
CA GLY A 3 -22.06 11.82 16.26
C GLY A 3 -21.95 10.58 15.37
N ALA A 4 -22.62 10.54 14.21
CA ALA A 4 -22.79 9.31 13.44
C ALA A 4 -21.67 9.00 12.42
N SER A 5 -20.70 9.90 12.20
CA SER A 5 -19.70 9.76 11.13
C SER A 5 -18.39 9.09 11.55
N ILE A 6 -18.17 8.88 12.85
CA ILE A 6 -16.91 8.33 13.38
C ILE A 6 -16.97 6.79 13.42
N HIS A 7 -18.13 6.22 13.76
CA HIS A 7 -18.31 4.76 13.85
C HIS A 7 -18.26 4.05 12.49
N THR A 8 -18.77 4.66 11.42
CA THR A 8 -18.80 4.02 10.08
C THR A 8 -17.41 3.90 9.44
N LYS A 9 -16.51 4.86 9.69
CA LYS A 9 -15.15 4.81 9.14
C LYS A 9 -14.27 3.76 9.83
N GLN A 10 -14.52 3.51 11.11
CA GLN A 10 -13.74 2.54 11.89
C GLN A 10 -14.07 1.09 11.50
N HIS A 11 -15.34 0.81 11.19
CA HIS A 11 -15.74 -0.50 10.64
C HIS A 11 -15.21 -0.73 9.23
N ALA A 12 -15.26 0.28 8.35
CA ALA A 12 -14.80 0.16 6.97
C ALA A 12 -13.31 -0.21 6.83
N TRP A 13 -12.45 0.25 7.76
CA TRP A 13 -11.04 -0.12 7.76
C TRP A 13 -10.83 -1.59 8.19
N TRP A 14 -11.55 -2.04 9.23
CA TRP A 14 -11.50 -3.44 9.69
C TRP A 14 -12.05 -4.41 8.64
N ASP A 15 -13.15 -4.04 7.99
CA ASP A 15 -13.78 -4.85 6.94
C ASP A 15 -12.84 -5.04 5.75
N ASN A 16 -12.15 -3.98 5.30
CA ASN A 16 -11.17 -4.09 4.22
C ASN A 16 -9.99 -5.00 4.58
N TYR A 17 -9.50 -4.93 5.82
CA TYR A 17 -8.41 -5.80 6.28
C TYR A 17 -8.83 -7.27 6.36
N LEU A 18 -10.04 -7.54 6.87
CA LEU A 18 -10.58 -8.90 6.93
C LEU A 18 -10.84 -9.46 5.52
N VAL A 19 -11.37 -8.67 4.60
CA VAL A 19 -11.58 -9.05 3.21
C VAL A 19 -10.25 -9.32 2.51
N ALA A 20 -9.22 -8.50 2.75
CA ALA A 20 -7.88 -8.74 2.23
C ALA A 20 -7.26 -10.02 2.80
N LEU A 21 -7.42 -10.27 4.11
CA LEU A 21 -6.93 -11.49 4.76
C LEU A 21 -7.63 -12.74 4.19
N LEU A 22 -8.96 -12.68 4.03
CA LEU A 22 -9.75 -13.77 3.48
C LEU A 22 -9.36 -14.03 2.02
N GLY A 23 -9.18 -12.97 1.23
CA GLY A 23 -8.68 -13.03 -0.14
C GLY A 23 -7.29 -13.66 -0.22
N LEU A 24 -6.37 -13.30 0.68
CA LEU A 24 -5.03 -13.89 0.75
C LEU A 24 -5.10 -15.40 1.05
N VAL A 25 -5.92 -15.82 2.01
CA VAL A 25 -6.09 -17.24 2.36
C VAL A 25 -6.66 -18.03 1.18
N LEU A 26 -7.68 -17.50 0.50
CA LEU A 26 -8.21 -18.13 -0.71
C LEU A 26 -7.15 -18.21 -1.82
N ALA A 27 -6.43 -17.12 -2.09
CA ALA A 27 -5.38 -17.07 -3.11
C ALA A 27 -4.26 -18.09 -2.83
N ALA A 28 -3.83 -18.20 -1.56
CA ALA A 28 -2.85 -19.20 -1.14
C ALA A 28 -3.39 -20.63 -1.33
N GLY A 29 -4.65 -20.88 -0.96
CA GLY A 29 -5.31 -22.18 -1.17
C GLY A 29 -5.38 -22.57 -2.65
N PHE A 30 -5.80 -21.64 -3.51
CA PHE A 30 -5.85 -21.86 -4.96
C PHE A 30 -4.46 -22.06 -5.57
N ALA A 31 -3.45 -21.31 -5.11
CA ALA A 31 -2.07 -21.49 -5.56
C ALA A 31 -1.53 -22.89 -5.17
N PHE A 32 -1.75 -23.33 -3.93
CA PHE A 32 -1.36 -24.67 -3.50
C PHE A 32 -2.09 -25.78 -4.26
N ALA A 33 -3.40 -25.60 -4.50
CA ALA A 33 -4.18 -26.53 -5.30
C ALA A 33 -3.70 -26.57 -6.75
N ALA A 34 -3.32 -25.42 -7.33
CA ALA A 34 -2.74 -25.34 -8.67
C ALA A 34 -1.39 -26.07 -8.76
N ILE A 35 -0.53 -25.88 -7.76
CA ILE A 35 0.78 -26.55 -7.68
C ILE A 35 0.60 -28.07 -7.55
N ALA A 36 -0.33 -28.52 -6.70
CA ALA A 36 -0.64 -29.94 -6.53
C ALA A 36 -1.24 -30.55 -7.83
N ALA A 37 -2.13 -29.84 -8.50
CA ALA A 37 -2.71 -30.26 -9.78
C ALA A 37 -1.66 -30.33 -10.90
N ALA A 38 -0.72 -29.38 -10.94
CA ALA A 38 0.40 -29.38 -11.88
C ALA A 38 1.35 -30.55 -11.60
N ALA A 39 1.65 -30.83 -10.33
CA ALA A 39 2.46 -31.99 -9.93
C ALA A 39 1.79 -33.33 -10.30
N GLY A 40 0.46 -33.38 -10.30
CA GLY A 40 -0.33 -34.52 -10.77
C GLY A 40 -0.50 -34.62 -12.29
N GLY A 41 0.11 -33.71 -13.07
CA GLY A 41 0.00 -33.69 -14.54
C GLY A 41 -1.32 -33.13 -15.09
N ALA A 42 -2.21 -32.62 -14.22
CA ALA A 42 -3.48 -31.99 -14.58
C ALA A 42 -3.30 -30.49 -14.89
N TYR A 43 -2.49 -30.19 -15.91
CA TYR A 43 -2.17 -28.82 -16.32
C TYR A 43 -3.38 -27.90 -16.59
N PRO A 44 -4.48 -28.35 -17.23
CA PRO A 44 -5.65 -27.49 -17.46
C PRO A 44 -6.31 -27.03 -16.16
N LEU A 45 -6.35 -27.93 -15.17
CA LEU A 45 -6.91 -27.66 -13.85
C LEU A 45 -6.00 -26.70 -13.06
N ALA A 46 -4.69 -26.90 -13.14
CA ALA A 46 -3.71 -26.00 -12.52
C ALA A 46 -3.83 -24.56 -13.05
N ILE A 47 -4.00 -24.41 -14.37
CA ILE A 47 -4.18 -23.09 -15.00
C ILE A 47 -5.49 -22.45 -14.53
N ALA A 48 -6.60 -23.21 -14.51
CA ALA A 48 -7.89 -22.69 -14.04
C ALA A 48 -7.81 -22.18 -12.59
N LEU A 49 -7.16 -22.95 -11.71
CA LEU A 49 -6.96 -22.58 -10.30
C LEU A 49 -6.04 -21.37 -10.16
N ALA A 50 -4.96 -21.29 -10.94
CA ALA A 50 -4.06 -20.15 -10.95
C ALA A 50 -4.76 -18.87 -11.40
N VAL A 51 -5.57 -18.94 -12.47
CA VAL A 51 -6.37 -17.81 -12.96
C VAL A 51 -7.39 -17.37 -11.90
N LEU A 52 -8.03 -18.32 -11.20
CA LEU A 52 -8.95 -18.00 -10.11
C LEU A 52 -8.26 -17.30 -8.94
N ALA A 53 -6.98 -17.57 -8.68
CA ALA A 53 -6.21 -16.95 -7.61
C ALA A 53 -5.85 -15.48 -7.90
N VAL A 54 -5.69 -15.10 -9.17
CA VAL A 54 -5.29 -13.74 -9.60
C VAL A 54 -6.16 -12.62 -9.00
N PRO A 55 -7.50 -12.63 -9.13
CA PRO A 55 -8.34 -11.56 -8.59
C PRO A 55 -8.26 -11.45 -7.06
N PHE A 56 -7.93 -12.53 -6.35
CA PHE A 56 -7.75 -12.51 -4.90
C PHE A 56 -6.34 -12.08 -4.47
N ALA A 57 -5.34 -12.28 -5.34
CA ALA A 57 -3.97 -11.82 -5.09
C ALA A 57 -3.78 -10.32 -5.36
N ILE A 58 -4.49 -9.75 -6.34
CA ILE A 58 -4.33 -8.34 -6.74
C ILE A 58 -4.53 -7.34 -5.58
N PRO A 59 -5.63 -7.38 -4.80
CA PRO A 59 -5.83 -6.43 -3.70
C PRO A 59 -4.70 -6.48 -2.68
N THR A 60 -4.24 -7.70 -2.37
CA THR A 60 -3.14 -7.95 -1.44
C THR A 60 -1.82 -7.38 -1.96
N ILE A 61 -1.50 -7.60 -3.23
CA ILE A 61 -0.28 -7.05 -3.86
C ILE A 61 -0.32 -5.52 -3.84
N VAL A 62 -1.46 -4.92 -4.21
CA VAL A 62 -1.64 -3.46 -4.19
C VAL A 62 -1.47 -2.91 -2.78
N GLN A 63 -2.02 -3.58 -1.76
CA GLN A 63 -1.87 -3.19 -0.37
C GLN A 63 -0.40 -3.25 0.08
N ILE A 64 0.30 -4.35 -0.20
CA ILE A 64 1.72 -4.53 0.14
C ILE A 64 2.58 -3.47 -0.56
N LEU A 65 2.35 -3.21 -1.85
CA LEU A 65 3.09 -2.17 -2.57
C LEU A 65 2.83 -0.78 -2.01
N GLY A 66 1.57 -0.46 -1.68
CA GLY A 66 1.21 0.82 -1.08
C GLY A 66 1.89 1.03 0.27
N GLU A 67 1.90 -0.01 1.10
CA GLU A 67 2.53 0.02 2.41
C GLU A 67 4.05 0.14 2.31
N LEU A 68 4.68 -0.63 1.41
CA LEU A 68 6.11 -0.51 1.10
C LEU A 68 6.48 0.88 0.60
N PHE A 69 5.66 1.48 -0.27
CA PHE A 69 5.86 2.84 -0.76
C PHE A 69 5.80 3.87 0.37
N ILE A 70 4.86 3.73 1.30
CA ILE A 70 4.76 4.59 2.48
C ILE A 70 6.01 4.42 3.36
N TYR A 71 6.40 3.17 3.65
CA TYR A 71 7.61 2.88 4.42
C TYR A 71 8.89 3.42 3.77
N LEU A 72 8.93 3.56 2.45
CA LEU A 72 10.04 4.17 1.73
C LEU A 72 9.94 5.71 1.71
N MET A 73 8.74 6.26 1.53
CA MET A 73 8.53 7.71 1.50
C MET A 73 8.79 8.37 2.84
N ILE A 74 8.46 7.71 3.96
CA ILE A 74 8.68 8.26 5.31
C ILE A 74 10.16 8.60 5.54
N PRO A 75 11.14 7.68 5.40
CA PRO A 75 12.55 7.99 5.60
C PRO A 75 13.08 8.95 4.55
N VAL A 76 12.63 8.88 3.28
CA VAL A 76 13.02 9.85 2.26
C VAL A 76 12.56 11.26 2.62
N ALA A 77 11.32 11.40 3.10
CA ALA A 77 10.79 12.67 3.57
C ALA A 77 11.51 13.16 4.84
N LEU A 78 11.85 12.25 5.75
CA LEU A 78 12.60 12.56 6.97
C LEU A 78 14.00 13.07 6.64
N VAL A 79 14.75 12.33 5.81
CA VAL A 79 16.08 12.72 5.33
C VAL A 79 16.01 14.03 4.57
N GLY A 80 15.03 14.18 3.67
CA GLY A 80 14.76 15.41 2.96
C GLY A 80 14.58 16.57 3.94
N PHE A 81 13.68 16.44 4.93
CA PHE A 81 13.41 17.47 5.91
C PHE A 81 14.61 17.80 6.80
N THR A 82 15.33 16.78 7.29
CA THR A 82 16.53 16.93 8.11
C THR A 82 17.68 17.58 7.35
N LEU A 83 17.77 17.41 6.02
CA LEU A 83 18.77 18.10 5.20
C LEU A 83 18.30 19.48 4.74
N PHE A 84 17.00 19.66 4.46
CA PHE A 84 16.46 20.91 3.96
C PHE A 84 16.41 22.01 5.04
N LEU A 85 16.11 21.65 6.29
CA LEU A 85 16.11 22.57 7.43
C LEU A 85 17.47 23.24 7.69
N PRO A 86 18.60 22.51 7.82
CA PRO A 86 19.90 23.13 8.01
C PRO A 86 20.34 23.91 6.78
N VAL A 87 20.01 23.46 5.56
CA VAL A 87 20.27 24.25 4.34
C VAL A 87 19.52 25.59 4.37
N LEU A 88 18.27 25.63 4.83
CA LEU A 88 17.51 26.86 5.04
C LEU A 88 18.04 27.73 6.19
N ALA A 89 18.59 27.11 7.24
CA ALA A 89 19.17 27.83 8.38
C ALA A 89 20.52 28.48 8.03
N VAL A 90 21.36 27.78 7.27
CA VAL A 90 22.73 28.20 6.93
C VAL A 90 22.79 29.03 5.65
N SER A 91 21.89 28.81 4.67
CA SER A 91 21.92 29.53 3.38
C SER A 91 20.98 30.74 3.33
N PRO A 92 21.51 31.98 3.27
CA PRO A 92 20.69 33.19 3.14
C PRO A 92 19.96 33.27 1.79
N VAL A 93 20.49 32.60 0.75
CA VAL A 93 19.88 32.51 -0.59
C VAL A 93 18.62 31.64 -0.54
N ALA A 94 18.67 30.49 0.12
CA ALA A 94 17.52 29.60 0.31
C ALA A 94 16.40 30.31 1.11
N ARG A 95 16.76 31.07 2.15
CA ARG A 95 15.83 31.90 2.94
C ARG A 95 15.14 33.00 2.12
N LYS A 96 15.84 33.61 1.17
CA LYS A 96 15.28 34.63 0.25
C LYS A 96 14.35 34.02 -0.79
N TRP A 97 14.65 32.81 -1.24
CA TRP A 97 13.79 32.06 -2.17
C TRP A 97 12.51 31.56 -1.48
N ALA A 98 12.63 30.95 -0.29
CA ALA A 98 11.48 30.49 0.49
C ALA A 98 10.50 31.63 0.82
N ARG A 99 11.00 32.79 1.27
CA ARG A 99 10.15 33.97 1.53
C ARG A 99 9.43 34.50 0.28
N ARG A 100 10.08 34.46 -0.89
CA ARG A 100 9.44 34.86 -2.15
C ARG A 100 8.36 33.89 -2.59
N ARG A 101 8.58 32.58 -2.40
CA ARG A 101 7.59 31.54 -2.71
C ARG A 101 6.37 31.62 -1.78
N TRP A 102 6.59 31.92 -0.49
CA TRP A 102 5.51 31.98 0.50
C TRP A 102 4.63 33.23 0.40
N ARG A 103 5.17 34.37 -0.06
CA ARG A 103 4.39 35.61 -0.28
C ARG A 103 3.51 35.59 -1.53
N HIS A 104 3.67 34.59 -2.40
CA HIS A 104 2.90 34.43 -3.64
C HIS A 104 1.85 33.31 -3.54
N ARG A 105 1.53 32.85 -2.33
CA ARG A 105 0.28 32.16 -2.01
C ARG A 105 -0.52 33.04 -1.06
#